data_AF-A0A8C9XW43-F1
#
_entry.id   AF-A0A8C9XW43-F1
#
_cell.length_a   1.000
_cell.length_b   1.000
_cell.length_c   1.000
_cell.angle_alpha   90.00
_cell.angle_beta   90.00
_cell.angle_gamma   90.00
#
_symmetry.space_group_name_H-M   'P 1'
#
loop_
_entity.id
_entity.type
_entity.pdbx_description
1 polymer ?
#
loop_
_entity_poly.entity_id
_entity_poly.type
_entity_poly.pdbx_seq_one_letter_code
_entity_poly.pdbx_strand_id
1 'polypeptide(L)'
;MATLATTRCADKHCPGERDSSSVQQQLCTSPLVSSDSVDQRLARQKAAQFLREAEKNRRQIEKLEKERTLTAQCRKNGWTDVPGELEEYEKVLEEERNAEKTNLQKQLVKIHNGVRKFQRQLIDVKPTPECKFYLPAEVRALEAFLLKTGGPCGGWDQYDHQAFLKVWTKHSGQPAYRKEVKLYLPSKTLEEIEQHEDWHQELIYLQDRKREVETKHEERRRQLEVKLTVEEQLRLKREEEEEQGRRRRAEEQREMDERRREAVKGIKRFTERVRSLRITEIPRNTSLFCLVDSHISRDPSRLTRPTKGWEERMKHIGPSGGGPVLQMFHRSAVPTWRQGL
;
A
#
# COMPACT_ATOMS: atom_id res chain seq x y z
N MET A 1 -32.72 38.52 -25.60
CA MET A 1 -31.91 39.61 -26.20
C MET A 1 -30.45 39.25 -25.97
N ALA A 2 -29.56 39.04 -26.93
CA ALA A 2 -29.56 39.20 -28.37
C ALA A 2 -28.94 37.96 -29.03
N THR A 3 -29.46 37.63 -30.19
CA THR A 3 -28.99 36.67 -31.19
C THR A 3 -27.81 37.22 -32.00
N LEU A 4 -27.19 36.31 -32.76
CA LEU A 4 -26.46 36.44 -34.03
C LEU A 4 -25.03 35.86 -33.93
N ALA A 5 -24.46 35.18 -34.90
CA ALA A 5 -24.95 34.36 -36.01
C ALA A 5 -23.70 33.67 -36.60
N THR A 6 -23.94 32.49 -37.13
CA THR A 6 -23.12 31.65 -38.01
C THR A 6 -22.33 32.43 -39.08
N THR A 7 -21.10 31.99 -39.41
CA THR A 7 -20.73 31.73 -40.81
C THR A 7 -19.69 30.61 -40.91
N ARG A 8 -19.86 29.84 -41.99
CA ARG A 8 -19.27 28.57 -42.35
C ARG A 8 -18.56 28.75 -43.69
N CYS A 9 -17.55 27.90 -43.94
CA CYS A 9 -16.94 27.54 -45.23
C CYS A 9 -15.98 28.56 -45.88
N ALA A 10 -14.77 28.07 -46.20
CA ALA A 10 -14.41 27.80 -47.60
C ALA A 10 -13.10 26.99 -47.67
N ASP A 11 -13.25 25.70 -47.94
CA ASP A 11 -12.24 24.91 -48.66
C ASP A 11 -11.95 25.59 -49.99
N LYS A 12 -10.66 25.79 -50.29
CA LYS A 12 -10.19 26.10 -51.64
C LYS A 12 -9.20 25.02 -52.06
N HIS A 13 -9.75 23.92 -52.55
CA HIS A 13 -9.15 23.17 -53.64
C HIS A 13 -9.77 23.68 -54.94
N CYS A 14 -8.96 24.01 -55.94
CA CYS A 14 -9.27 23.84 -57.37
C CYS A 14 -8.10 24.29 -58.29
N PRO A 15 -8.08 23.85 -59.56
CA PRO A 15 -6.92 23.15 -60.15
C PRO A 15 -6.52 23.67 -61.54
N GLY A 16 -5.54 23.01 -62.17
CA GLY A 16 -5.34 22.96 -63.63
C GLY A 16 -4.85 24.26 -64.28
N GLU A 17 -4.13 24.29 -65.40
CA GLU A 17 -3.79 23.31 -66.42
C GLU A 17 -2.72 23.95 -67.33
N ARG A 18 -1.91 23.10 -67.98
CA ARG A 18 -1.36 23.20 -69.37
C ARG A 18 -0.58 24.46 -69.78
N ASP A 19 0.37 24.43 -70.69
CA ASP A 19 1.18 23.47 -71.43
C ASP A 19 2.21 24.32 -72.20
N SER A 20 3.24 23.67 -72.76
CA SER A 20 4.19 24.20 -73.76
C SER A 20 5.42 24.88 -73.15
N SER A 21 6.67 24.55 -73.51
CA SER A 21 7.16 23.88 -74.71
C SER A 21 8.61 23.40 -74.51
N SER A 22 8.82 22.12 -74.85
CA SER A 22 9.91 21.59 -75.69
C SER A 22 11.15 22.46 -75.91
N VAL A 23 12.32 22.00 -75.44
CA VAL A 23 13.48 21.71 -76.31
C VAL A 23 14.21 20.48 -75.77
N GLN A 24 14.32 19.47 -76.63
CA GLN A 24 15.18 18.29 -76.50
C GLN A 24 16.63 18.66 -76.24
N GLN A 25 17.28 17.98 -75.28
CA GLN A 25 18.54 17.34 -75.62
C GLN A 25 18.73 16.03 -74.87
N GLN A 26 18.73 15.01 -75.69
CA GLN A 26 18.93 13.59 -75.44
C GLN A 26 20.40 13.32 -75.16
N LEU A 27 20.72 12.67 -74.04
CA LEU A 27 21.91 11.82 -73.95
C LEU A 27 21.65 10.69 -72.96
N CYS A 28 21.66 9.49 -73.52
CA CYS A 28 21.50 8.22 -72.87
C CYS A 28 22.75 7.89 -72.05
N THR A 29 22.60 7.54 -70.77
CA THR A 29 23.55 6.64 -70.10
C THR A 29 22.88 5.92 -68.93
N SER A 30 22.90 4.59 -69.00
CA SER A 30 22.35 3.63 -68.03
C SER A 30 22.97 3.76 -66.62
N PRO A 31 22.26 3.35 -65.54
CA PRO A 31 22.70 3.58 -64.18
C PRO A 31 23.75 2.56 -63.74
N LEU A 32 25.00 3.01 -63.55
CA LEU A 32 26.02 2.25 -62.85
C LEU A 32 25.85 2.51 -61.34
N VAL A 33 25.38 1.50 -60.61
CA VAL A 33 25.18 1.54 -59.16
C VAL A 33 26.54 1.61 -58.48
N SER A 34 27.00 2.82 -58.12
CA SER A 34 28.23 3.03 -57.34
C SER A 34 27.95 2.91 -55.85
N SER A 35 28.88 2.26 -55.14
CA SER A 35 28.95 2.12 -53.67
C SER A 35 28.83 3.47 -52.94
N ASP A 36 29.24 4.56 -53.59
CA ASP A 36 29.14 5.94 -53.08
C ASP A 36 27.69 6.40 -52.78
N SER A 37 26.69 5.80 -53.44
CA SER A 37 25.28 6.19 -53.25
C SER A 37 24.71 5.75 -51.90
N VAL A 38 25.26 4.68 -51.32
CA VAL A 38 24.81 4.10 -50.05
C VAL A 38 25.39 4.90 -48.87
N ASP A 39 26.67 5.27 -48.94
CA ASP A 39 27.31 6.11 -47.92
C ASP A 39 26.71 7.52 -47.88
N GLN A 40 26.39 8.09 -49.05
CA GLN A 40 25.71 9.38 -49.11
C GLN A 40 24.27 9.31 -48.57
N ARG A 41 23.57 8.20 -48.77
CA ARG A 41 22.23 7.96 -48.19
C ARG A 41 22.30 7.83 -46.66
N LEU A 42 23.30 7.12 -46.13
CA LEU A 42 23.50 6.97 -44.69
C LEU A 42 23.88 8.30 -44.03
N ALA A 43 24.73 9.11 -44.68
CA ALA A 43 25.07 10.45 -44.21
C ALA A 43 23.83 11.37 -44.16
N ARG A 44 22.98 11.33 -45.19
CA ARG A 44 21.70 12.07 -45.22
C ARG A 44 20.75 11.62 -44.11
N GLN A 45 20.69 10.32 -43.81
CA GLN A 45 19.86 9.79 -42.72
C GLN A 45 20.35 10.25 -41.34
N LYS A 46 21.67 10.25 -41.10
CA LYS A 46 22.27 10.76 -39.85
C LYS A 46 22.05 12.26 -39.69
N ALA A 47 22.18 13.05 -40.77
CA ALA A 47 21.87 14.48 -40.76
C ALA A 47 20.40 14.75 -40.43
N ALA A 48 19.47 13.98 -41.03
CA ALA A 48 18.05 14.10 -40.73
C ALA A 48 17.71 13.73 -39.27
N GLN A 49 18.39 12.74 -38.70
CA GLN A 49 18.24 12.39 -37.28
C GLN A 49 18.75 13.50 -36.36
N PHE A 50 19.91 14.08 -36.67
CA PHE A 50 20.46 15.20 -35.92
C PHE A 50 19.51 16.41 -35.92
N LEU A 51 18.93 16.75 -37.08
CA LEU A 51 17.96 17.85 -37.17
C LEU A 51 16.69 17.60 -36.34
N ARG A 52 16.19 16.35 -36.30
CA ARG A 52 15.06 16.00 -35.43
C ARG A 52 15.39 16.15 -33.95
N GLU A 53 16.58 15.71 -33.53
CA GLU A 53 17.01 15.82 -32.14
C GLU A 53 17.27 17.28 -31.75
N ALA A 54 17.87 18.08 -32.65
CA ALA A 54 18.09 19.50 -32.45
C ALA A 54 16.76 20.26 -32.27
N GLU A 55 15.75 19.94 -33.08
CA GLU A 55 14.41 20.53 -32.97
C GLU A 55 13.70 20.12 -31.66
N LYS A 56 13.87 18.87 -31.22
CA LYS A 56 13.35 18.42 -29.91
C LYS A 56 14.03 19.14 -28.75
N ASN A 57 15.36 19.30 -28.81
CA ASN A 57 16.12 20.04 -27.82
C ASN A 57 15.73 21.53 -27.80
N ARG A 58 15.52 22.14 -28.97
CA ARG A 58 15.03 23.51 -29.10
C ARG A 58 13.71 23.71 -28.35
N ARG A 59 12.74 22.80 -28.54
CA ARG A 59 11.45 22.84 -27.84
C ARG A 59 11.58 22.67 -26.34
N GLN A 60 12.48 21.80 -25.89
CA GLN A 60 12.73 21.59 -24.46
C GLN A 60 13.36 22.83 -23.81
N ILE A 61 14.31 23.47 -24.50
CA ILE A 61 14.91 24.74 -24.06
C ILE A 61 13.84 25.82 -23.97
N GLU A 62 13.01 25.98 -25.00
CA GLU A 62 11.93 26.96 -25.02
C GLU A 62 10.93 26.73 -23.86
N LYS A 63 10.61 25.47 -23.54
CA LYS A 63 9.78 25.10 -22.39
C LYS A 63 10.44 25.50 -21.06
N LEU A 64 11.71 25.15 -20.88
CA LEU A 64 12.46 25.47 -19.66
C LEU A 64 12.67 26.98 -19.49
N GLU A 65 12.82 27.74 -20.57
CA GLU A 65 12.91 29.19 -20.55
C GLU A 65 11.58 29.83 -20.13
N LYS A 66 10.45 29.31 -20.63
CA LYS A 66 9.11 29.72 -20.17
C LYS A 66 8.89 29.41 -18.68
N GLU A 67 9.28 28.22 -18.22
CA GLU A 67 9.21 27.87 -16.79
C GLU A 67 10.12 28.76 -15.92
N ARG A 68 11.33 29.08 -16.40
CA ARG A 68 12.27 29.97 -15.70
C ARG A 68 11.75 31.40 -15.63
N THR A 69 11.15 31.93 -16.71
CA THR A 69 10.57 33.28 -16.72
C THR A 69 9.36 33.38 -15.81
N LEU A 70 8.47 32.38 -15.80
CA LEU A 70 7.36 32.30 -14.84
C LEU A 70 7.88 32.26 -13.39
N THR A 71 8.87 31.42 -13.11
CA THR A 71 9.49 31.33 -11.78
C THR A 71 10.13 32.67 -11.36
N ALA A 72 10.80 33.36 -12.28
CA ALA A 72 11.37 34.69 -12.02
C ALA A 72 10.29 35.75 -11.78
N GLN A 73 9.17 35.67 -12.51
CA GLN A 73 8.02 36.56 -12.33
C GLN A 73 7.35 36.34 -10.97
N CYS A 74 7.15 35.10 -10.54
CA CYS A 74 6.66 34.77 -9.20
C CYS A 74 7.55 35.38 -8.11
N ARG A 75 8.89 35.23 -8.23
CA ARG A 75 9.86 35.85 -7.30
C ARG A 75 9.80 37.38 -7.30
N LYS A 76 9.68 37.99 -8.49
CA LYS A 76 9.63 39.46 -8.66
C LYS A 76 8.35 40.08 -8.08
N ASN A 77 7.27 39.30 -8.06
CA ASN A 77 5.98 39.70 -7.51
C ASN A 77 5.88 39.46 -5.97
N GLY A 78 6.97 39.13 -5.28
CA GLY A 78 7.00 38.92 -3.83
C GLY A 78 6.57 37.53 -3.37
N TRP A 79 6.20 36.62 -4.28
CA TRP A 79 5.76 35.24 -3.98
C TRP A 79 6.95 34.30 -3.75
N THR A 80 7.98 34.77 -3.04
CA THR A 80 9.17 33.95 -2.77
C THR A 80 8.92 33.02 -1.59
N ASP A 81 8.01 33.38 -0.67
CA ASP A 81 7.73 32.64 0.58
C ASP A 81 6.31 32.04 0.66
N VAL A 82 5.42 32.37 -0.29
CA VAL A 82 4.02 31.90 -0.28
C VAL A 82 3.87 30.37 -0.34
N PRO A 83 4.73 29.61 -1.03
CA PRO A 83 4.70 28.15 -0.93
C PRO A 83 5.02 27.63 0.48
N GLY A 84 5.88 28.32 1.23
CA GLY A 84 6.24 27.94 2.61
C GLY A 84 5.13 28.29 3.60
N GLU A 85 4.57 29.49 3.51
CA GLU A 85 3.43 29.90 4.37
C GLU A 85 2.19 29.03 4.15
N LEU A 86 1.91 28.64 2.90
CA LEU A 86 0.79 27.74 2.58
C LEU A 86 1.02 26.32 3.11
N GLU A 87 2.25 25.81 3.02
CA GLU A 87 2.64 24.50 3.57
C GLU A 87 2.58 24.50 5.11
N GLU A 88 2.92 25.62 5.75
CA GLU A 88 2.75 25.81 7.20
C GLU A 88 1.28 25.85 7.60
N TYR A 89 0.43 26.56 6.84
CA TYR A 89 -1.02 26.61 7.11
C TYR A 89 -1.69 25.24 6.93
N GLU A 90 -1.31 24.51 5.88
CA GLU A 90 -1.79 23.15 5.64
C GLU A 90 -1.36 22.22 6.78
N LYS A 91 -0.12 22.36 7.27
CA LYS A 91 0.39 21.59 8.40
C LYS A 91 -0.37 21.89 9.70
N VAL A 92 -0.67 23.16 9.99
CA VAL A 92 -1.45 23.54 11.18
C VAL A 92 -2.86 22.92 11.12
N LEU A 93 -3.53 23.02 9.96
CA LEU A 93 -4.85 22.40 9.77
C LEU A 93 -4.80 20.87 9.87
N GLU A 94 -3.73 20.24 9.38
CA GLU A 94 -3.49 18.80 9.54
C GLU A 94 -3.34 18.42 11.02
N GLU A 95 -2.60 19.21 11.79
CA GLU A 95 -2.39 19.01 13.23
C GLU A 95 -3.70 19.19 14.02
N GLU A 96 -4.48 20.22 13.73
CA GLU A 96 -5.81 20.46 14.34
C GLU A 96 -6.77 19.29 14.05
N ARG A 97 -6.89 18.89 12.77
CA ARG A 97 -7.74 17.76 12.36
C ARG A 97 -7.31 16.47 13.04
N ASN A 98 -6.01 16.24 13.19
CA ASN A 98 -5.47 15.08 13.89
C ASN A 98 -5.77 15.15 15.39
N ALA A 99 -5.64 16.31 16.02
CA ALA A 99 -5.98 16.52 17.43
C ALA A 99 -7.46 16.22 17.68
N GLU A 100 -8.37 16.75 16.85
CA GLU A 100 -9.80 16.46 16.93
C GLU A 100 -10.10 14.97 16.76
N LYS A 101 -9.48 14.32 15.78
CA LYS A 101 -9.61 12.87 15.56
C LYS A 101 -9.19 12.08 16.80
N THR A 102 -8.09 12.46 17.46
CA THR A 102 -7.68 11.80 18.71
C THR A 102 -8.66 12.06 19.86
N ASN A 103 -9.27 13.26 19.93
CA ASN A 103 -10.25 13.60 20.94
C ASN A 103 -11.55 12.78 20.76
N LEU A 104 -12.05 12.69 19.53
CA LEU A 104 -13.21 11.85 19.20
C LEU A 104 -12.95 10.38 19.50
N GLN A 105 -11.76 9.87 19.17
CA GLN A 105 -11.36 8.51 19.53
C GLN A 105 -11.37 8.29 21.05
N LYS A 106 -10.83 9.24 21.84
CA LYS A 106 -10.87 9.18 23.31
C LYS A 106 -12.30 9.17 23.85
N GLN A 107 -13.18 10.01 23.30
CA GLN A 107 -14.60 10.03 23.68
C GLN A 107 -15.30 8.72 23.33
N LEU A 108 -15.02 8.15 22.16
CA LEU A 108 -15.59 6.87 21.73
C LEU A 108 -15.16 5.72 22.66
N VAL A 109 -13.89 5.67 23.04
CA VAL A 109 -13.38 4.71 24.03
C VAL A 109 -14.07 4.91 25.38
N LYS A 110 -14.30 6.15 25.81
CA LYS A 110 -15.01 6.45 27.06
C LYS A 110 -16.46 5.96 27.04
N ILE A 111 -17.18 6.18 25.93
CA ILE A 111 -18.54 5.68 25.74
C ILE A 111 -18.55 4.16 25.73
N HIS A 112 -17.66 3.53 24.96
CA HIS A 112 -17.54 2.07 24.87
C HIS A 112 -17.27 1.44 26.25
N ASN A 113 -16.35 2.01 27.02
CA ASN A 113 -16.07 1.58 28.38
C ASN A 113 -17.27 1.78 29.32
N GLY A 114 -18.00 2.89 29.15
CA GLY A 114 -19.26 3.15 29.84
C GLY A 114 -20.31 2.08 29.53
N VAL A 115 -20.57 1.82 28.25
CA VAL A 115 -21.50 0.77 27.78
C VAL A 115 -21.11 -0.59 28.32
N ARG A 116 -19.82 -0.95 28.29
CA ARG A 116 -19.35 -2.23 28.84
C ARG A 116 -19.52 -2.30 30.36
N LYS A 117 -19.33 -1.19 31.09
CA LYS A 117 -19.62 -1.11 32.53
C LYS A 117 -21.11 -1.31 32.80
N PHE A 118 -21.99 -0.65 32.03
CA PHE A 118 -23.44 -0.81 32.13
C PHE A 118 -23.88 -2.23 31.78
N GLN A 119 -23.34 -2.83 30.72
CA GLN A 119 -23.63 -4.21 30.35
C GLN A 119 -23.25 -5.19 31.46
N ARG A 120 -22.07 -5.03 32.09
CA ARG A 120 -21.69 -5.84 33.27
C ARG A 120 -22.66 -5.65 34.44
N GLN A 121 -23.05 -4.41 34.73
CA GLN A 121 -24.00 -4.13 35.79
C GLN A 121 -25.38 -4.75 35.50
N LEU A 122 -25.86 -4.71 34.25
CA LEU A 122 -27.12 -5.32 33.82
C LEU A 122 -27.10 -6.86 33.86
N ILE A 123 -25.93 -7.49 33.82
CA ILE A 123 -25.77 -8.95 33.97
C ILE A 123 -25.96 -9.39 35.44
N ASP A 124 -25.60 -8.53 36.40
CA ASP A 124 -25.71 -8.81 37.84
C ASP A 124 -27.06 -8.40 38.46
N VAL A 125 -27.90 -7.66 37.72
CA VAL A 125 -29.25 -7.34 38.21
C VAL A 125 -30.15 -8.56 38.01
N LYS A 126 -30.43 -9.25 39.12
CA LYS A 126 -31.53 -10.21 39.23
C LYS A 126 -32.77 -9.58 38.57
N PRO A 127 -33.38 -10.21 37.55
CA PRO A 127 -34.43 -9.57 36.77
C PRO A 127 -35.53 -9.05 37.71
N THR A 128 -35.98 -7.83 37.42
CA THR A 128 -37.06 -7.12 38.11
C THR A 128 -38.21 -8.07 38.47
N PRO A 129 -38.86 -7.94 39.65
CA PRO A 129 -39.89 -8.87 40.14
C PRO A 129 -41.12 -9.05 39.23
N GLU A 130 -41.22 -8.30 38.13
CA GLU A 130 -42.20 -8.47 37.04
C GLU A 130 -41.90 -9.68 36.14
N CYS A 131 -40.72 -10.32 36.26
CA CYS A 131 -40.30 -11.46 35.44
C CYS A 131 -40.91 -12.82 35.86
N LYS A 132 -42.04 -12.82 36.59
CA LYS A 132 -42.78 -14.06 36.93
C LYS A 132 -43.30 -14.80 35.69
N PHE A 133 -43.40 -14.13 34.55
CA PHE A 133 -43.89 -14.69 33.29
C PHE A 133 -42.85 -15.52 32.51
N TYR A 134 -41.57 -15.46 32.88
CA TYR A 134 -40.48 -16.17 32.17
C TYR A 134 -39.70 -17.13 33.07
N LEU A 135 -40.33 -17.70 34.09
CA LEU A 135 -39.72 -18.82 34.80
C LEU A 135 -39.57 -20.01 33.82
N PRO A 136 -38.40 -20.68 33.81
CA PRO A 136 -38.19 -21.90 33.03
C PRO A 136 -39.31 -22.91 33.28
N ALA A 137 -39.64 -23.69 32.25
CA ALA A 137 -40.73 -24.66 32.31
C ALA A 137 -40.56 -25.63 33.49
N GLU A 138 -39.32 -25.99 33.82
CA GLU A 138 -38.93 -26.84 34.93
C GLU A 138 -39.23 -26.21 36.30
N VAL A 139 -38.93 -24.91 36.46
CA VAL A 139 -39.24 -24.17 37.69
C VAL A 139 -40.75 -24.07 37.87
N ARG A 140 -41.47 -23.78 36.78
CA ARG A 140 -42.95 -23.71 36.79
C ARG A 140 -43.61 -25.06 37.06
N ALA A 141 -43.06 -26.14 36.51
CA ALA A 141 -43.54 -27.50 36.76
C ALA A 141 -43.38 -27.88 38.23
N LEU A 142 -42.23 -27.57 38.83
CA LEU A 142 -41.99 -27.80 40.26
C LEU A 142 -42.93 -26.97 41.14
N GLU A 143 -43.13 -25.68 40.84
CA GLU A 143 -44.07 -24.82 41.57
C GLU A 143 -45.52 -25.31 41.46
N ALA A 144 -45.96 -25.70 40.26
CA ALA A 144 -47.30 -26.23 40.02
C ALA A 144 -47.51 -27.59 40.71
N PHE A 145 -46.48 -28.45 40.72
CA PHE A 145 -46.50 -29.72 41.45
C PHE A 145 -46.69 -29.50 42.94
N LEU A 146 -45.85 -28.67 43.56
CA LEU A 146 -45.96 -28.34 44.99
C LEU A 146 -47.33 -27.72 45.34
N LEU A 147 -47.87 -26.85 44.48
CA LEU A 147 -49.19 -26.27 44.71
C LEU A 147 -50.30 -27.34 44.67
N LYS A 148 -50.22 -28.30 43.74
CA LYS A 148 -51.20 -29.40 43.63
C LYS A 148 -51.11 -30.40 44.75
N THR A 149 -49.90 -30.71 45.24
CA THR A 149 -49.66 -31.82 46.18
C THR A 149 -49.66 -31.40 47.65
N GLY A 150 -50.13 -30.19 47.98
CA GLY A 150 -50.17 -29.74 49.38
C GLY A 150 -48.83 -29.23 49.93
N GLY A 151 -47.97 -28.71 49.05
CA GLY A 151 -46.76 -27.98 49.42
C GLY A 151 -45.53 -28.85 49.67
N PRO A 152 -44.54 -28.34 50.42
CA PRO A 152 -43.25 -28.99 50.63
C PRO A 152 -43.31 -30.33 51.37
N CYS A 153 -44.39 -30.60 52.09
CA CYS A 153 -44.59 -31.83 52.85
C CYS A 153 -45.61 -32.78 52.20
N GLY A 154 -46.06 -32.53 50.97
CA GLY A 154 -46.97 -33.45 50.27
C GLY A 154 -48.35 -33.59 50.94
N GLY A 155 -48.77 -32.61 51.74
CA GLY A 155 -50.00 -32.70 52.56
C GLY A 155 -49.85 -33.49 53.87
N TRP A 156 -48.65 -34.00 54.18
CA TRP A 156 -48.35 -34.57 55.50
C TRP A 156 -47.98 -33.47 56.50
N ASP A 157 -48.14 -33.75 57.80
CA ASP A 157 -47.61 -32.86 58.81
C ASP A 157 -46.07 -32.90 58.83
N GLN A 158 -45.48 -31.84 59.39
CA GLN A 158 -44.05 -31.65 59.44
C GLN A 158 -43.31 -32.79 60.16
N TYR A 159 -43.91 -33.37 61.20
CA TYR A 159 -43.28 -34.41 62.02
C TYR A 159 -43.27 -35.75 61.29
N ASP A 160 -44.40 -36.14 60.71
CA ASP A 160 -44.56 -37.35 59.92
C ASP A 160 -43.67 -37.32 58.67
N HIS A 161 -43.64 -36.18 57.97
CA HIS A 161 -42.76 -35.98 56.82
C HIS A 161 -41.27 -36.09 57.22
N GLN A 162 -40.89 -35.51 58.36
CA GLN A 162 -39.50 -35.60 58.84
C GLN A 162 -39.11 -37.01 59.27
N ALA A 163 -40.01 -37.76 59.91
CA ALA A 163 -39.80 -39.17 60.25
C ALA A 163 -39.62 -40.02 58.98
N PHE A 164 -40.47 -39.79 57.96
CA PHE A 164 -40.31 -40.40 56.64
C PHE A 164 -38.93 -40.11 56.02
N LEU A 165 -38.51 -38.83 55.96
CA LEU A 165 -37.22 -38.44 55.37
C LEU A 165 -36.03 -39.09 56.08
N LYS A 166 -36.07 -39.21 57.42
CA LYS A 166 -35.00 -39.86 58.19
C LYS A 166 -34.82 -41.33 57.81
N VAL A 167 -35.92 -42.06 57.63
CA VAL A 167 -35.85 -43.47 57.23
C VAL A 167 -35.53 -43.61 55.73
N TRP A 168 -36.09 -42.74 54.89
CA TRP A 168 -35.81 -42.70 53.45
C TRP A 168 -34.32 -42.52 53.15
N THR A 169 -33.68 -41.54 53.80
CA THR A 169 -32.24 -41.26 53.64
C THR A 169 -31.38 -42.41 54.16
N LYS A 170 -31.77 -43.05 55.27
CA LYS A 170 -31.08 -44.24 55.81
C LYS A 170 -31.11 -45.42 54.84
N HIS A 171 -32.23 -45.64 54.15
CA HIS A 171 -32.40 -46.74 53.20
C HIS A 171 -32.06 -46.37 51.75
N SER A 172 -31.67 -45.13 51.47
CA SER A 172 -31.41 -44.63 50.11
C SER A 172 -32.56 -44.94 49.14
N GLY A 173 -33.81 -44.92 49.62
CA GLY A 173 -35.00 -45.25 48.82
C GLY A 173 -35.23 -46.74 48.50
N GLN A 174 -34.55 -47.67 49.17
CA GLN A 174 -34.76 -49.11 48.97
C GLN A 174 -36.06 -49.61 49.61
N PRO A 175 -36.79 -50.58 49.02
CA PRO A 175 -38.11 -51.04 49.51
C PRO A 175 -38.16 -51.52 50.97
N ALA A 176 -37.00 -51.85 51.56
CA ALA A 176 -36.87 -52.14 52.99
C ALA A 176 -37.31 -50.97 53.89
N TYR A 177 -37.27 -49.73 53.38
CA TYR A 177 -37.69 -48.53 54.10
C TYR A 177 -39.17 -48.59 54.51
N ARG A 178 -40.05 -49.20 53.70
CA ARG A 178 -41.51 -49.24 53.93
C ARG A 178 -41.86 -49.90 55.27
N LYS A 179 -41.15 -50.99 55.59
CA LYS A 179 -41.34 -51.75 56.84
C LYS A 179 -40.87 -50.96 58.04
N GLU A 180 -39.77 -50.21 57.90
CA GLU A 180 -39.21 -49.40 58.98
C GLU A 180 -40.03 -48.12 59.21
N VAL A 181 -40.44 -47.41 58.15
CA VAL A 181 -41.31 -46.21 58.25
C VAL A 181 -42.61 -46.53 58.97
N LYS A 182 -43.20 -47.70 58.69
CA LYS A 182 -44.44 -48.12 59.34
C LYS A 182 -44.33 -48.23 60.87
N LEU A 183 -43.12 -48.48 61.40
CA LEU A 183 -42.87 -48.50 62.85
C LEU A 183 -42.87 -47.08 63.45
N TYR A 184 -42.40 -46.11 62.68
CA TYR A 184 -42.34 -44.71 63.12
C TYR A 184 -43.64 -43.94 62.87
N LEU A 185 -44.48 -44.42 61.94
CA LEU A 185 -45.77 -43.81 61.57
C LEU A 185 -46.93 -44.80 61.72
N PRO A 186 -47.35 -45.12 62.95
CA PRO A 186 -48.47 -46.05 63.18
C PRO A 186 -49.80 -45.54 62.63
N SER A 187 -49.99 -44.21 62.61
CA SER A 187 -51.20 -43.53 62.16
C SER A 187 -51.41 -43.55 60.64
N LYS A 188 -50.37 -43.88 59.87
CA LYS A 188 -50.41 -43.88 58.40
C LYS A 188 -50.54 -45.30 57.85
N THR A 189 -51.37 -45.48 56.83
CA THR A 189 -51.51 -46.76 56.12
C THR A 189 -50.30 -47.05 55.24
N LEU A 190 -50.13 -48.31 54.82
CA LEU A 190 -49.00 -48.68 53.97
C LEU A 190 -49.13 -48.00 52.59
N GLU A 191 -50.37 -47.91 52.11
CA GLU A 191 -50.76 -47.27 50.87
C GLU A 191 -50.46 -45.76 50.90
N GLU A 192 -50.75 -45.08 52.03
CA GLU A 192 -50.37 -43.67 52.20
C GLU A 192 -48.85 -43.47 52.17
N ILE A 193 -48.08 -44.39 52.77
CA ILE A 193 -46.61 -44.35 52.74
C ILE A 193 -46.08 -44.52 51.31
N GLU A 194 -46.65 -45.44 50.53
CA GLU A 194 -46.27 -45.66 49.13
C GLU A 194 -46.64 -44.45 48.25
N GLN A 195 -47.82 -43.86 48.42
CA GLN A 195 -48.19 -42.64 47.69
C GLN A 195 -47.26 -41.47 48.01
N HIS A 196 -46.85 -41.35 49.26
CA HIS A 196 -45.90 -40.32 49.69
C HIS A 196 -44.47 -40.60 49.19
N GLU A 197 -44.12 -41.86 49.01
CA GLU A 197 -42.89 -42.29 48.33
C GLU A 197 -42.84 -41.79 46.90
N ASP A 198 -43.88 -42.11 46.12
CA ASP A 198 -43.99 -41.75 44.71
C ASP A 198 -43.97 -40.23 44.56
N TRP A 199 -44.69 -39.52 45.44
CA TRP A 199 -44.65 -38.08 45.52
C TRP A 199 -43.23 -37.54 45.79
N HIS A 200 -42.50 -38.12 46.74
CA HIS A 200 -41.15 -37.67 47.09
C HIS A 200 -40.13 -37.97 45.98
N GLN A 201 -40.27 -39.10 45.28
CA GLN A 201 -39.46 -39.43 44.11
C GLN A 201 -39.70 -38.43 42.98
N GLU A 202 -40.95 -38.08 42.68
CA GLU A 202 -41.30 -37.07 41.68
C GLU A 202 -40.77 -35.68 42.10
N LEU A 203 -40.83 -35.35 43.39
CA LEU A 203 -40.26 -34.11 43.92
C LEU A 203 -38.74 -34.03 43.66
N ILE A 204 -38.00 -35.10 43.94
CA ILE A 204 -36.54 -35.18 43.68
C ILE A 204 -36.28 -34.99 42.19
N TYR A 205 -37.02 -35.71 41.33
CA TYR A 205 -36.87 -35.63 39.88
C TYR A 205 -37.07 -34.19 39.36
N LEU A 206 -38.11 -33.50 39.81
CA LEU A 206 -38.38 -32.12 39.40
C LEU A 206 -37.31 -31.13 39.93
N GLN A 207 -36.81 -31.35 41.15
CA GLN A 207 -35.70 -30.56 41.69
C GLN A 207 -34.39 -30.78 40.93
N ASP A 208 -34.08 -32.01 40.54
CA ASP A 208 -32.91 -32.35 39.72
C ASP A 208 -33.00 -31.67 38.35
N ARG A 209 -34.16 -31.75 37.68
CA ARG A 209 -34.39 -31.04 36.40
C ARG A 209 -34.22 -29.54 36.51
N LYS A 210 -34.73 -28.93 37.58
CA LYS A 210 -34.53 -27.50 37.85
C LYS A 210 -33.03 -27.19 38.00
N ARG A 211 -32.30 -27.98 38.80
CA ARG A 211 -30.85 -27.81 38.99
C ARG A 211 -30.09 -27.96 37.67
N GLU A 212 -30.45 -28.92 36.82
CA GLU A 212 -29.83 -29.12 35.51
C GLU A 212 -29.98 -27.90 34.58
N VAL A 213 -31.16 -27.27 34.58
CA VAL A 213 -31.38 -26.06 33.78
C VAL A 213 -30.56 -24.88 34.32
N GLU A 214 -30.50 -24.74 35.64
CA GLU A 214 -29.68 -23.71 36.30
C GLU A 214 -28.18 -23.89 35.99
N THR A 215 -27.65 -25.12 36.07
CA THR A 215 -26.24 -25.41 35.75
C THR A 215 -25.93 -25.17 34.28
N LYS A 216 -26.80 -25.59 33.35
CA LYS A 216 -26.65 -25.32 31.91
C LYS A 216 -26.68 -23.82 31.61
N HIS A 217 -27.55 -23.07 32.27
CA HIS A 217 -27.61 -21.62 32.09
C HIS A 217 -26.34 -20.93 32.61
N GLU A 218 -25.87 -21.35 33.79
CA GLU A 218 -24.62 -20.88 34.38
C GLU A 218 -23.39 -21.21 33.50
N GLU A 219 -23.33 -22.41 32.94
CA GLU A 219 -22.25 -22.81 32.04
C GLU A 219 -22.24 -21.98 30.76
N ARG A 220 -23.40 -21.78 30.13
CA ARG A 220 -23.51 -20.88 28.96
C ARG A 220 -23.07 -19.46 29.28
N ARG A 221 -23.39 -18.95 30.47
CA ARG A 221 -22.94 -17.64 30.94
C ARG A 221 -21.42 -17.55 31.00
N ARG A 222 -20.77 -18.55 31.62
CA ARG A 222 -19.29 -18.63 31.68
C ARG A 222 -18.66 -18.73 30.30
N GLN A 223 -19.25 -19.52 29.40
CA GLN A 223 -18.77 -19.63 28.01
C GLN A 223 -18.81 -18.29 27.28
N LEU A 224 -19.86 -17.48 27.48
CA LEU A 224 -19.97 -16.14 26.89
C LEU A 224 -18.92 -15.18 27.46
N GLU A 225 -18.68 -15.19 28.77
CA GLU A 225 -17.65 -14.36 29.41
C GLU A 225 -16.24 -14.69 28.88
N VAL A 226 -15.92 -15.98 28.77
CA VAL A 226 -14.64 -16.43 28.18
C VAL A 226 -14.53 -16.02 26.71
N LYS A 227 -15.60 -16.18 25.93
CA LYS A 227 -15.60 -15.77 24.52
C LYS A 227 -15.35 -14.26 24.37
N LEU A 228 -16.03 -13.44 25.16
CA LEU A 228 -15.87 -11.98 25.15
C LEU A 228 -14.46 -11.55 25.53
N THR A 229 -13.87 -12.16 26.56
CA THR A 229 -12.50 -11.85 27.00
C THR A 229 -11.46 -12.25 25.95
N VAL A 230 -11.60 -13.43 25.33
CA VAL A 230 -10.70 -13.86 24.24
C VAL A 230 -10.83 -12.96 23.02
N GLU A 231 -12.05 -12.61 22.61
CA GLU A 231 -12.28 -11.71 21.47
C GLU A 231 -11.67 -10.32 21.70
N GLU A 232 -11.78 -9.80 22.93
CA GLU A 232 -11.14 -8.56 23.34
C GLU A 232 -9.61 -8.65 23.27
N GLN A 233 -9.00 -9.70 23.82
CA GLN A 233 -7.54 -9.88 23.78
C GLN A 233 -7.04 -9.96 22.32
N LEU A 234 -7.77 -10.65 21.44
CA LEU A 234 -7.44 -10.73 20.02
C LEU A 234 -7.58 -9.38 19.31
N ARG A 235 -8.57 -8.57 19.67
CA ARG A 235 -8.71 -7.19 19.15
C ARG A 235 -7.55 -6.32 19.58
N LEU A 236 -7.21 -6.32 20.87
CA LEU A 236 -6.10 -5.51 21.39
C LEU A 236 -4.78 -5.89 20.74
N LYS A 237 -4.51 -7.19 20.58
CA LYS A 237 -3.31 -7.68 19.89
C LYS A 237 -3.24 -7.19 18.43
N ARG A 238 -4.35 -7.21 17.69
CA ARG A 238 -4.41 -6.68 16.32
C ARG A 238 -4.15 -5.17 16.28
N GLU A 239 -4.77 -4.41 17.18
CA GLU A 239 -4.58 -2.96 17.27
C GLU A 239 -3.11 -2.61 17.59
N GLU A 240 -2.47 -3.36 18.50
CA GLU A 240 -1.06 -3.22 18.83
C GLU A 240 -0.15 -3.55 17.63
N GLU A 241 -0.40 -4.64 16.92
CA GLU A 241 0.35 -5.03 15.71
C GLU A 241 0.22 -3.97 14.60
N GLU A 242 -0.97 -3.40 14.40
CA GLU A 242 -1.20 -2.30 13.45
C GLU A 242 -0.50 -1.02 13.87
N GLU A 243 -0.48 -0.70 15.16
CA GLU A 243 0.27 0.45 15.67
C GLU A 243 1.78 0.26 15.50
N GLN A 244 2.31 -0.91 15.83
CA GLN A 244 3.71 -1.26 15.57
C GLN A 244 4.05 -1.18 14.08
N GLY A 245 3.15 -1.67 13.21
CA GLY A 245 3.29 -1.54 11.75
C GLY A 245 3.33 -0.08 11.29
N ARG A 246 2.46 0.78 11.85
CA ARG A 246 2.47 2.22 11.57
C ARG A 246 3.75 2.89 12.04
N ARG A 247 4.24 2.53 13.23
CA ARG A 247 5.51 3.05 13.78
C ARG A 247 6.69 2.69 12.89
N ARG A 248 6.79 1.42 12.45
CA ARG A 248 7.83 0.97 11.52
C ARG A 248 7.81 1.75 10.21
N ARG A 249 6.64 1.88 9.56
CA ARG A 249 6.52 2.65 8.31
C ARG A 249 6.89 4.12 8.49
N ALA A 250 6.52 4.73 9.61
CA ALA A 250 6.88 6.11 9.91
C ALA A 250 8.40 6.27 10.12
N GLU A 251 9.04 5.30 10.76
CA GLU A 251 10.50 5.27 10.95
C GLU A 251 11.23 5.08 9.61
N GLU A 252 10.80 4.12 8.79
CA GLU A 252 11.33 3.92 7.43
C GLU A 252 11.17 5.18 6.57
N GLN A 253 10.02 5.85 6.65
CA GLN A 253 9.79 7.09 5.93
C GLN A 253 10.74 8.20 6.40
N ARG A 254 10.96 8.33 7.71
CA ARG A 254 11.91 9.31 8.27
C ARG A 254 13.33 9.03 7.80
N GLU A 255 13.75 7.77 7.76
CA GLU A 255 15.05 7.36 7.26
C GLU A 255 15.19 7.68 5.76
N MET A 256 14.17 7.37 4.96
CA MET A 256 14.15 7.68 3.53
C MET A 256 14.20 9.18 3.27
N ASP A 257 13.48 9.99 4.05
CA ASP A 257 13.50 11.45 3.96
C ASP A 257 14.85 12.03 4.40
N GLU A 258 15.52 11.43 5.39
CA GLU A 258 16.89 11.77 5.75
C GLU A 258 17.88 11.46 4.61
N ARG A 259 17.86 10.24 4.07
CA ARG A 259 18.68 9.85 2.90
C ARG A 259 18.45 10.78 1.71
N ARG A 260 17.19 11.15 1.45
CA ARG A 260 16.84 12.12 0.40
C ARG A 260 17.45 13.49 0.68
N ARG A 261 17.36 14.00 1.92
CA ARG A 261 17.98 15.27 2.32
C ARG A 261 19.50 15.25 2.13
N GLU A 262 20.16 14.15 2.48
CA GLU A 262 21.59 13.97 2.26
C GLU A 262 21.97 13.94 0.78
N ALA A 263 21.22 13.20 -0.05
CA ALA A 263 21.43 13.17 -1.50
C ALA A 263 21.28 14.56 -2.12
N VAL A 264 20.25 15.33 -1.70
CA VAL A 264 20.06 16.73 -2.14
C VAL A 264 21.24 17.61 -1.73
N LYS A 265 21.74 17.47 -0.49
CA LYS A 265 22.97 18.17 -0.06
C LYS A 265 24.17 17.78 -0.91
N GLY A 266 24.33 16.49 -1.24
CA GLY A 266 25.39 15.98 -2.12
C GLY A 266 25.34 16.57 -3.54
N ILE A 267 24.15 16.60 -4.15
CA ILE A 267 23.91 17.20 -5.47
C ILE A 267 24.26 18.69 -5.44
N LYS A 268 23.79 19.44 -4.43
CA LYS A 268 24.12 20.86 -4.28
C LYS A 268 25.64 21.09 -4.28
N ARG A 269 26.38 20.36 -3.42
CA ARG A 269 27.85 20.43 -3.35
C ARG A 269 28.52 20.08 -4.68
N PHE A 270 28.04 19.06 -5.40
CA PHE A 270 28.57 18.70 -6.71
C PHE A 270 28.32 19.80 -7.75
N THR A 271 27.10 20.33 -7.81
CA THR A 271 26.75 21.42 -8.74
C THR A 271 27.57 22.68 -8.48
N GLU A 272 27.84 23.02 -7.21
CA GLU A 272 28.73 24.13 -6.85
C GLU A 272 30.16 23.89 -7.33
N ARG A 273 30.73 22.70 -7.11
CA ARG A 273 32.07 22.36 -7.63
C ARG A 273 32.14 22.51 -9.15
N VAL A 274 31.14 22.00 -9.88
CA VAL A 274 31.09 22.13 -11.35
C VAL A 274 30.94 23.60 -11.78
N ARG A 275 30.14 24.42 -11.08
CA ARG A 275 30.07 25.86 -11.35
C ARG A 275 31.40 26.56 -11.11
N SER A 276 32.08 26.26 -10.01
CA SER A 276 33.39 26.84 -9.69
C SER A 276 34.45 26.49 -10.74
N LEU A 277 34.48 25.24 -11.22
CA LEU A 277 35.38 24.80 -12.30
C LEU A 277 35.05 25.47 -13.64
N ARG A 278 33.77 25.65 -13.99
CA ARG A 278 33.39 26.40 -15.20
C ARG A 278 33.83 27.85 -15.16
N ILE A 279 33.79 28.50 -13.99
CA ILE A 279 34.23 29.90 -13.84
C ILE A 279 35.76 30.03 -14.02
N THR A 280 36.55 29.01 -13.65
CA THR A 280 38.02 29.03 -13.82
C THR A 280 38.50 28.62 -15.22
N GLU A 281 37.68 27.94 -16.02
CA GLU A 281 38.01 27.55 -17.41
C GLU A 281 37.71 28.64 -18.45
N ILE A 282 36.76 29.55 -18.16
CA ILE A 282 36.35 30.63 -19.08
C ILE A 282 37.43 31.70 -19.36
N PRO A 283 38.45 32.00 -18.51
CA PRO A 283 39.46 33.00 -18.88
C PRO A 283 40.61 32.46 -19.76
N ARG A 284 40.79 31.13 -19.88
CA ARG A 284 41.96 30.55 -20.59
C ARG A 284 41.71 30.24 -22.06
N ASN A 285 40.48 29.89 -22.46
CA ASN A 285 40.22 29.40 -23.81
C ASN A 285 39.71 30.46 -24.80
N THR A 286 39.27 31.63 -24.30
CA THR A 286 38.72 32.71 -25.14
C THR A 286 39.82 33.53 -25.83
N SER A 287 41.04 33.52 -25.29
CA SER A 287 42.22 34.15 -25.91
C SER A 287 42.75 33.36 -27.12
N LEU A 288 42.72 32.02 -27.04
CA LEU A 288 43.26 31.16 -28.09
C LEU A 288 42.33 31.04 -29.30
N PHE A 289 41.01 31.16 -29.10
CA PHE A 289 40.05 31.04 -30.20
C PHE A 289 40.04 32.27 -31.12
N CYS A 290 40.24 33.48 -30.58
CA CYS A 290 40.23 34.70 -31.39
C CYS A 290 41.54 34.94 -32.18
N LEU A 291 42.63 34.22 -31.87
CA LEU A 291 43.92 34.34 -32.57
C LEU A 291 44.09 33.32 -33.71
N VAL A 292 43.17 32.36 -33.87
CA VAL A 292 43.29 31.25 -34.84
C VAL A 292 42.20 31.33 -35.93
N ASP A 293 41.54 32.46 -36.10
CA ASP A 293 40.60 32.70 -37.20
C ASP A 293 41.12 33.74 -38.22
N SER A 294 42.45 33.78 -38.40
CA SER A 294 43.08 34.51 -39.52
C SER A 294 43.10 33.62 -40.77
N HIS A 295 42.06 33.76 -41.58
CA HIS A 295 42.00 33.52 -43.03
C HIS A 295 43.24 32.89 -43.69
N ILE A 296 43.34 31.55 -43.67
CA ILE A 296 44.32 30.81 -44.50
C ILE A 296 43.65 30.52 -45.85
N SER A 297 43.95 31.33 -46.87
CA SER A 297 43.65 30.98 -48.26
C SER A 297 44.50 29.76 -48.64
N ARG A 298 43.86 28.57 -48.63
CA ARG A 298 44.49 27.31 -49.01
C ARG A 298 44.39 27.15 -50.51
N ASP A 299 45.51 27.31 -51.22
CA ASP A 299 45.62 27.00 -52.66
C ASP A 299 45.24 25.53 -52.92
N PRO A 300 44.14 25.24 -53.64
CA PRO A 300 43.70 23.87 -53.94
C PRO A 300 44.73 23.06 -54.74
N SER A 301 45.64 23.73 -55.45
CA SER A 301 46.70 23.13 -56.27
C SER A 301 47.81 22.46 -55.45
N ARG A 302 47.85 22.68 -54.12
CA ARG A 302 48.82 22.06 -53.22
C ARG A 302 48.60 20.55 -53.02
N LEU A 303 47.36 20.08 -53.20
CA LEU A 303 47.00 18.67 -52.96
C LEU A 303 47.47 17.72 -54.06
N THR A 304 47.77 18.23 -55.25
CA THR A 304 48.14 17.42 -56.42
C THR A 304 49.61 17.56 -56.83
N ARG A 305 50.39 18.40 -56.14
CA ARG A 305 51.83 18.54 -56.40
C ARG A 305 52.64 17.64 -55.46
N PRO A 306 53.59 16.84 -55.99
CA PRO A 306 54.53 16.10 -55.16
C PRO A 306 55.26 17.07 -54.22
N THR A 307 55.42 16.68 -52.97
CA THR A 307 56.22 17.46 -52.02
C THR A 307 57.68 17.45 -52.45
N LYS A 308 58.48 18.49 -52.15
CA LYS A 308 59.91 18.53 -52.53
C LYS A 308 60.67 17.27 -52.11
N GLY A 309 60.38 16.72 -50.93
CA GLY A 309 60.95 15.45 -50.48
C GLY A 309 60.47 14.22 -51.27
N TRP A 310 59.28 14.27 -51.87
CA TRP A 310 58.82 13.27 -52.84
C TRP A 310 59.50 13.43 -54.21
N GLU A 311 59.70 14.66 -54.68
CA GLU A 311 60.48 14.95 -55.91
C GLU A 311 61.94 14.47 -55.77
N GLU A 312 62.56 14.68 -54.60
CA GLU A 312 63.91 14.17 -54.28
C GLU A 312 63.97 12.64 -54.29
N ARG A 313 62.92 11.97 -53.75
CA ARG A 313 62.85 10.50 -53.70
C ARG A 313 62.53 9.86 -55.05
N MET A 314 61.80 10.55 -55.92
CA MET A 314 61.47 10.06 -57.27
C MET A 314 62.65 10.18 -58.25
N LYS A 315 63.64 11.04 -58.00
CA LYS A 315 64.85 11.16 -58.83
C LYS A 315 65.75 9.92 -58.82
N HIS A 316 65.57 9.00 -57.86
CA HIS A 316 66.46 7.84 -57.66
C HIS A 316 65.81 6.49 -57.88
N ILE A 317 64.55 6.42 -58.35
CA ILE A 317 63.92 5.15 -58.70
C ILE A 317 64.24 4.85 -60.18
N GLY A 318 65.48 4.41 -60.42
CA GLY A 318 65.86 3.68 -61.63
C GLY A 318 65.56 2.19 -61.48
N PRO A 319 65.35 1.44 -62.58
CA PRO A 319 64.91 0.05 -62.52
C PRO A 319 66.10 -0.87 -62.19
N SER A 320 65.90 -1.73 -61.18
CA SER A 320 66.51 -3.07 -61.02
C SER A 320 67.10 -3.32 -59.63
N GLY A 321 66.80 -4.50 -59.08
CA GLY A 321 67.64 -5.17 -58.08
C GLY A 321 66.95 -5.41 -56.75
N GLY A 322 66.56 -6.67 -56.51
CA GLY A 322 65.82 -7.10 -55.34
C GLY A 322 66.57 -6.99 -54.01
N GLY A 323 65.77 -6.85 -52.95
CA GLY A 323 66.17 -6.90 -51.54
C GLY A 323 64.94 -7.18 -50.66
N PRO A 324 65.10 -7.79 -49.48
CA PRO A 324 64.20 -8.85 -49.01
C PRO A 324 62.83 -8.36 -48.54
N VAL A 325 61.82 -9.18 -48.84
CA VAL A 325 60.46 -9.13 -48.29
C VAL A 325 60.54 -8.95 -46.77
N LEU A 326 60.11 -7.80 -46.26
CA LEU A 326 59.88 -7.61 -44.83
C LEU A 326 58.84 -8.65 -44.39
N GLN A 327 59.32 -9.60 -43.61
CA GLN A 327 58.52 -10.63 -42.96
C GLN A 327 57.40 -9.95 -42.15
N MET A 328 56.18 -9.99 -42.70
CA MET A 328 54.97 -9.61 -41.97
C MET A 328 54.76 -10.63 -40.84
N PHE A 329 54.96 -10.19 -39.60
CA PHE A 329 54.51 -10.96 -38.44
C PHE A 329 52.98 -10.88 -38.37
N HIS A 330 52.30 -11.83 -39.02
CA HIS A 330 50.97 -12.21 -38.62
C HIS A 330 51.09 -13.12 -37.40
N ARG A 331 50.71 -12.61 -36.22
CA ARG A 331 49.94 -13.37 -35.21
C ARG A 331 49.63 -12.47 -34.00
N SER A 332 48.35 -12.18 -33.91
CA SER A 332 47.56 -11.89 -32.73
C SER A 332 48.20 -12.31 -31.40
N ALA A 333 48.93 -11.40 -30.76
CA ALA A 333 49.05 -11.43 -29.31
C ALA A 333 47.86 -10.65 -28.76
N VAL A 334 46.82 -11.37 -28.33
CA VAL A 334 45.75 -10.77 -27.53
C VAL A 334 46.43 -10.27 -26.25
N PRO A 335 46.41 -8.95 -25.96
CA PRO A 335 47.02 -8.42 -24.75
C PRO A 335 46.41 -9.10 -23.52
N THR A 336 47.21 -9.38 -22.49
CA THR A 336 46.81 -10.15 -21.30
C THR A 336 45.58 -9.60 -20.58
N TRP A 337 45.28 -8.31 -20.70
CA TRP A 337 44.06 -7.68 -20.17
C TRP A 337 42.78 -7.95 -21.00
N ARG A 338 42.88 -8.72 -22.08
CA ARG A 338 41.77 -9.21 -22.92
C ARG A 338 41.69 -10.74 -22.96
N GLN A 339 42.24 -11.43 -21.97
CA GLN A 339 41.89 -12.82 -21.70
C GLN A 339 40.62 -12.85 -20.84
N GLY A 340 39.50 -13.35 -21.39
CA GLY A 340 38.28 -13.64 -20.61
C GLY A 340 37.04 -12.79 -20.89
N LEU A 341 36.89 -12.22 -22.10
CA LEU A 341 35.59 -11.77 -22.61
C LEU A 341 34.96 -12.84 -23.49
#